data_AF-A0A924FJ59-F1
#
_entry.id   AF-A0A924FJ59-F1
#
_cell.length_a   1.000
_cell.length_b   1.000
_cell.length_c   1.000
_cell.angle_alpha   90.00
_cell.angle_beta   90.00
_cell.angle_gamma   90.00
#
_symmetry.space_group_name_H-M   'P 1'
#
loop_
_entity.id
_entity.type
_entity.pdbx_description
1 polymer ?
#
loop_
_entity_poly.entity_id
_entity_poly.type
_entity_poly.pdbx_seq_one_letter_code
_entity_poly.pdbx_strand_id
1 'polypeptide(L)'
;MKQLLPFLALILLLTNCSPARRIVSDLRTAPAYASQQTGVSLFDPETGKYLIQHNADRPFVPASNTKLFSFYAGLLTLPDSLPALRYVTQNDSLIFWGTGNPLLLHPDLPDTTALAFLRNRPETLFFSPANYAGPRFGAGWSWDDYSDDYSPELSPLPIYGNIVRFKKGQVSPRRFADSVTISQAIKGIRRNEFRNQFTAPAKPDADGQDVPFRWSAEVVAQLLTDTLHRPVGVVQLPMPP
;
A
#
# COMPACT_ATOMS: atom_id res chain seq x y z
N MET A 1 -4.84 -39.19 -58.37
CA MET A 1 -5.39 -38.44 -57.21
C MET A 1 -5.28 -39.17 -55.86
N LYS A 2 -5.31 -40.52 -55.77
CA LYS A 2 -5.22 -41.25 -54.49
C LYS A 2 -3.86 -41.17 -53.75
N GLN A 3 -2.76 -40.88 -54.45
CA GLN A 3 -1.42 -40.74 -53.85
C GLN A 3 -1.08 -39.34 -53.31
N LEU A 4 -1.92 -38.33 -53.58
CA LEU A 4 -1.75 -36.96 -53.07
C LEU A 4 -2.39 -36.75 -51.69
N LEU A 5 -3.38 -37.56 -51.33
CA LEU A 5 -4.06 -37.51 -50.02
C LEU A 5 -3.13 -37.76 -48.81
N PRO A 6 -2.27 -38.79 -48.80
CA PRO A 6 -1.39 -39.03 -47.64
C PRO A 6 -0.34 -37.93 -47.48
N PHE A 7 0.10 -37.32 -48.59
CA PHE A 7 1.04 -36.20 -48.58
C PHE A 7 0.39 -34.93 -48.02
N LEU A 8 -0.87 -34.66 -48.39
CA LEU A 8 -1.65 -33.54 -47.85
C LEU A 8 -1.98 -33.74 -46.36
N ALA A 9 -2.29 -34.97 -45.93
CA ALA A 9 -2.51 -35.31 -44.53
C ALA A 9 -1.23 -35.16 -43.69
N LEU A 10 -0.07 -35.55 -44.23
CA LEU A 10 1.23 -35.35 -43.58
C LEU A 10 1.58 -33.86 -43.45
N ILE A 11 1.29 -33.05 -44.46
CA ILE A 11 1.48 -31.59 -44.40
C ILE A 11 0.55 -30.97 -43.33
N LEU A 12 -0.73 -31.37 -43.29
CA LEU A 12 -1.69 -30.89 -42.28
C LEU A 12 -1.28 -31.26 -40.85
N LEU A 13 -0.68 -32.43 -40.64
CA LEU A 13 -0.12 -32.87 -39.36
C LEU A 13 1.14 -32.08 -38.95
N LEU A 14 1.93 -31.61 -39.92
CA LEU A 14 3.14 -30.81 -39.70
C LEU A 14 2.85 -29.31 -39.50
N THR A 15 1.66 -28.83 -39.90
CA THR A 15 1.21 -27.44 -39.73
C THR A 15 0.47 -27.18 -38.42
N ASN A 16 0.56 -28.08 -37.42
CA ASN A 16 -0.12 -27.87 -36.15
C ASN A 16 0.51 -26.66 -35.42
N CYS A 17 -0.08 -25.48 -35.63
CA CYS A 17 0.33 -24.23 -35.01
C CYS A 17 -0.03 -24.32 -33.52
N SER A 18 0.95 -24.68 -32.68
CA SER A 18 0.77 -24.58 -31.23
C SER A 18 0.39 -23.12 -30.90
N PRO A 19 -0.63 -22.86 -30.07
CA PRO A 19 -0.98 -21.52 -29.64
C PRO A 19 0.23 -20.74 -29.09
N ALA A 20 1.14 -21.43 -28.40
CA ALA A 20 2.40 -20.88 -27.91
C ALA A 20 3.28 -20.25 -29.02
N ARG A 21 3.51 -20.97 -30.14
CA ARG A 21 4.26 -20.43 -31.29
C ARG A 21 3.59 -19.20 -31.90
N ARG A 22 2.26 -19.19 -31.97
CA ARG A 22 1.50 -18.04 -32.48
C ARG A 22 1.69 -16.82 -31.57
N ILE A 23 1.53 -16.99 -30.26
CA ILE A 23 1.75 -15.91 -29.27
C ILE A 23 3.20 -15.40 -29.33
N VAL A 24 4.19 -16.28 -29.42
CA VAL A 24 5.61 -15.87 -29.56
C VAL A 24 5.84 -15.10 -30.86
N SER A 25 5.19 -15.48 -31.96
CA SER A 25 5.24 -14.73 -33.21
C SER A 25 4.63 -13.34 -33.03
N ASP A 26 3.43 -13.26 -32.46
CA ASP A 26 2.74 -11.99 -32.23
C ASP A 26 3.56 -11.05 -31.34
N LEU A 27 4.14 -11.55 -30.25
CA LEU A 27 5.05 -10.79 -29.37
C LEU A 27 6.27 -10.20 -30.10
N ARG A 28 6.69 -10.82 -31.22
CA ARG A 28 7.84 -10.36 -32.01
C ARG A 28 7.45 -9.45 -33.17
N THR A 29 6.29 -9.66 -33.77
CA THR A 29 5.95 -9.06 -35.08
C THR A 29 4.74 -8.14 -35.03
N ALA A 30 3.86 -8.26 -34.04
CA ALA A 30 2.67 -7.43 -33.99
C ALA A 30 3.06 -5.97 -33.69
N PRO A 31 2.52 -4.98 -34.44
CA PRO A 31 2.84 -3.57 -34.25
C PRO A 31 2.65 -3.05 -32.81
N ALA A 32 1.71 -3.64 -32.06
CA ALA A 32 1.43 -3.28 -30.67
C ALA A 32 2.63 -3.45 -29.73
N TYR A 33 3.54 -4.38 -30.03
CA TYR A 33 4.72 -4.67 -29.21
C TYR A 33 6.01 -4.05 -29.79
N ALA A 34 5.96 -3.45 -30.99
CA ALA A 34 7.15 -2.96 -31.68
C ALA A 34 7.83 -1.78 -30.97
N SER A 35 7.07 -0.98 -30.22
CA SER A 35 7.56 0.21 -29.51
C SER A 35 7.73 0.01 -27.99
N GLN A 36 7.59 -1.22 -27.48
CA GLN A 36 7.61 -1.51 -26.04
C GLN A 36 8.52 -2.69 -25.72
N GLN A 37 9.21 -2.65 -24.58
CA GLN A 37 9.90 -3.84 -24.08
C GLN A 37 8.89 -4.74 -23.37
N THR A 38 8.62 -5.91 -23.95
CA THR A 38 7.67 -6.89 -23.40
C THR A 38 8.42 -8.14 -22.96
N GLY A 39 8.15 -8.62 -21.75
CA GLY A 39 8.63 -9.89 -21.22
C GLY A 39 7.47 -10.84 -20.94
N VAL A 40 7.53 -12.07 -21.45
CA VAL A 40 6.52 -13.11 -21.23
C VAL A 40 7.20 -14.44 -20.90
N SER A 41 6.78 -15.05 -19.79
CA SER A 41 7.18 -16.40 -19.40
C SER A 41 5.94 -17.17 -18.99
N LEU A 42 5.67 -18.29 -19.66
CA LEU A 42 4.61 -19.23 -19.30
C LEU A 42 5.25 -20.55 -18.90
N PHE A 43 5.06 -20.93 -17.64
CA PHE A 43 5.60 -22.16 -17.06
C PHE A 43 4.46 -23.08 -16.67
N ASP A 44 4.57 -24.35 -17.07
CA ASP A 44 3.68 -25.42 -16.65
C ASP A 44 4.29 -26.13 -15.41
N PRO A 45 3.68 -25.98 -14.22
CA PRO A 45 4.20 -26.57 -13.00
C PRO A 45 4.01 -28.08 -12.92
N GLU A 46 3.06 -28.69 -13.65
CA GLU A 46 2.84 -30.14 -13.62
C GLU A 46 3.90 -30.86 -14.45
N THR A 47 4.24 -30.32 -15.62
CA THR A 47 5.24 -30.91 -16.51
C THR A 47 6.66 -30.38 -16.29
N GLY A 48 6.81 -29.28 -15.55
CA GLY A 48 8.10 -28.63 -15.28
C GLY A 48 8.70 -27.93 -16.50
N LYS A 49 7.88 -27.56 -17.49
CA LYS A 49 8.34 -27.03 -18.78
C LYS A 49 7.88 -25.61 -19.00
N TYR A 50 8.75 -24.79 -19.60
CA TYR A 50 8.34 -23.50 -20.14
C TYR A 50 7.64 -23.70 -21.49
N LEU A 51 6.42 -23.21 -21.60
CA LEU A 51 5.61 -23.24 -22.81
C LEU A 51 5.87 -22.00 -23.69
N ILE A 52 6.18 -20.86 -23.06
CA ILE A 52 6.50 -19.59 -23.74
C ILE A 52 7.65 -18.92 -22.99
N GLN A 53 8.65 -18.44 -23.74
CA GLN A 53 9.70 -17.56 -23.24
C GLN A 53 9.99 -16.47 -24.28
N HIS A 54 9.77 -15.22 -23.90
CA HIS A 54 10.09 -14.04 -24.71
C HIS A 54 10.65 -12.97 -23.77
N ASN A 55 11.94 -12.64 -23.90
CA ASN A 55 12.66 -11.72 -22.99
C ASN A 55 12.47 -12.05 -21.49
N ALA A 56 12.26 -13.32 -21.15
CA ALA A 56 11.89 -13.76 -19.81
C ALA A 56 12.97 -13.53 -18.75
N ASP A 57 14.22 -13.37 -19.18
CA ASP A 57 15.42 -13.16 -18.38
C ASP A 57 15.83 -11.69 -18.27
N ARG A 58 15.09 -10.77 -18.92
CA ARG A 58 15.41 -9.34 -18.90
C ARG A 58 14.87 -8.68 -17.63
N PRO A 59 15.59 -7.68 -17.07
CA PRO A 59 15.08 -6.90 -15.96
C PRO A 59 13.98 -5.94 -16.44
N PHE A 60 12.91 -5.82 -15.65
CA PHE A 60 11.81 -4.89 -15.86
C PHE A 60 11.47 -4.17 -14.56
N VAL A 61 10.80 -3.02 -14.66
CA VAL A 61 10.18 -2.38 -13.49
C VAL A 61 8.91 -3.16 -13.15
N PRO A 62 8.85 -3.87 -12.01
CA PRO A 62 7.74 -4.78 -11.71
C PRO A 62 6.45 -4.06 -11.29
N ALA A 63 6.51 -2.76 -11.00
CA ALA A 63 5.41 -2.02 -10.37
C ALA A 63 4.84 -2.80 -9.16
N SER A 64 3.52 -2.96 -9.09
CA SER A 64 2.88 -3.72 -8.01
C SER A 64 3.19 -5.22 -7.99
N ASN A 65 3.82 -5.81 -9.03
CA ASN A 65 4.25 -7.21 -8.97
C ASN A 65 5.32 -7.46 -7.90
N THR A 66 6.04 -6.41 -7.45
CA THR A 66 6.92 -6.48 -6.26
C THR A 66 6.20 -7.05 -5.04
N LYS A 67 4.90 -6.82 -4.91
CA LYS A 67 4.09 -7.28 -3.78
C LYS A 67 4.10 -8.82 -3.65
N LEU A 68 4.30 -9.57 -4.73
CA LEU A 68 4.45 -11.03 -4.67
C LEU A 68 5.67 -11.45 -3.83
N PHE A 69 6.79 -10.75 -3.98
CA PHE A 69 8.01 -11.01 -3.21
C PHE A 69 7.85 -10.59 -1.75
N SER A 70 7.29 -9.40 -1.49
CA SER A 70 7.02 -8.94 -0.12
C SER A 70 6.03 -9.86 0.60
N PHE A 71 5.00 -10.34 -0.11
CA PHE A 71 4.03 -11.30 0.42
C PHE A 71 4.69 -12.63 0.78
N TYR A 72 5.50 -13.19 -0.13
CA TYR A 72 6.21 -14.45 0.12
C TYR A 72 7.20 -14.32 1.29
N ALA A 73 7.95 -13.23 1.37
CA ALA A 73 8.81 -12.95 2.52
C ALA A 73 7.99 -12.86 3.82
N GLY A 74 6.82 -12.20 3.79
CA GLY A 74 5.88 -12.15 4.91
C GLY A 74 5.45 -13.54 5.38
N LEU A 75 5.03 -14.41 4.46
CA LEU A 75 4.63 -15.80 4.77
C LEU A 75 5.74 -16.62 5.44
N LEU A 76 7.01 -16.37 5.08
CA LEU A 76 8.15 -17.12 5.64
C LEU A 76 8.62 -16.59 7.00
N THR A 77 8.33 -15.33 7.34
CA THR A 77 8.99 -14.64 8.46
C THR A 77 8.05 -14.13 9.52
N LEU A 78 6.79 -13.87 9.18
CA LEU A 78 5.81 -13.31 10.10
C LEU A 78 4.97 -14.44 10.71
N PRO A 79 4.66 -14.37 12.02
CA PRO A 79 3.69 -15.27 12.63
C PRO A 79 2.26 -14.91 12.19
N ASP A 80 1.30 -15.77 12.53
CA ASP A 80 -0.13 -15.60 12.18
C ASP A 80 -0.74 -14.26 12.63
N SER A 81 -0.17 -13.63 13.67
CA SER A 81 -0.62 -12.33 14.18
C SER A 81 0.56 -11.41 14.49
N LEU A 82 0.47 -10.15 14.08
CA LEU A 82 1.46 -9.13 14.38
C LEU A 82 1.03 -8.30 15.61
N PRO A 83 1.92 -8.06 16.59
CA PRO A 83 1.61 -7.15 17.68
C PRO A 83 1.29 -5.77 17.10
N ALA A 84 0.24 -5.11 17.59
CA ALA A 84 -0.08 -3.74 17.15
C ALA A 84 0.76 -2.69 17.89
N LEU A 85 1.02 -2.93 19.18
CA LEU A 85 1.76 -2.05 20.07
C LEU A 85 2.78 -2.86 20.89
N ARG A 86 3.91 -2.24 21.19
CA ARG A 86 4.80 -2.62 22.31
C ARG A 86 4.56 -1.62 23.44
N TYR A 87 4.64 -2.04 24.70
CA TYR A 87 4.39 -1.13 25.81
C TYR A 87 5.13 -1.54 27.08
N VAL A 88 5.31 -0.57 27.98
CA VAL A 88 5.72 -0.76 29.37
C VAL A 88 4.84 0.07 30.29
N THR A 89 4.56 -0.46 31.48
CA THR A 89 3.96 0.31 32.58
C THR A 89 5.08 0.75 33.51
N GLN A 90 5.20 2.06 33.73
CA GLN A 90 6.13 2.67 34.68
C GLN A 90 5.32 3.55 35.63
N ASN A 91 5.19 3.13 36.89
CA ASN A 91 4.35 3.78 37.89
C ASN A 91 2.89 3.94 37.41
N ASP A 92 2.43 5.16 37.22
CA ASP A 92 1.11 5.55 36.76
C ASP A 92 1.01 5.74 35.24
N SER A 93 2.09 5.44 34.51
CA SER A 93 2.24 5.76 33.09
C SER A 93 2.36 4.50 32.23
N LEU A 94 1.62 4.44 31.13
CA LEU A 94 1.77 3.46 30.06
C LEU A 94 2.48 4.11 28.89
N ILE A 95 3.72 3.71 28.64
CA ILE A 95 4.49 4.15 27.49
C ILE A 95 4.38 3.07 26.41
N PHE A 96 4.00 3.46 25.20
CA PHE A 96 3.80 2.53 24.10
C PHE A 96 4.42 3.01 22.78
N TRP A 97 4.81 2.04 21.95
CA TRP A 97 5.39 2.21 20.62
C TRP A 97 4.53 1.46 19.61
N GLY A 98 4.42 1.99 18.40
CA GLY A 98 3.82 1.26 17.28
C GLY A 98 4.80 0.25 16.69
N THR A 99 4.29 -0.76 16.00
CA THR A 99 5.11 -1.84 15.40
C THR A 99 5.10 -1.83 13.86
N GLY A 100 4.52 -0.78 13.26
CA GLY A 100 4.21 -0.72 11.83
C GLY A 100 2.92 -1.47 11.44
N ASN A 101 2.15 -1.98 12.40
CA ASN A 101 0.86 -2.63 12.13
C ASN A 101 -0.16 -1.62 11.55
N PRO A 102 -0.76 -1.88 10.35
CA PRO A 102 -1.61 -0.93 9.63
C PRO A 102 -3.06 -0.85 10.12
N LEU A 103 -3.47 -1.62 11.13
CA LEU A 103 -4.89 -1.85 11.43
C LEU A 103 -5.52 -0.81 12.36
N LEU A 104 -4.73 -0.09 13.17
CA LEU A 104 -5.26 0.81 14.19
C LEU A 104 -6.11 1.94 13.56
N LEU A 105 -7.42 1.86 13.77
CA LEU A 105 -8.42 2.80 13.24
C LEU A 105 -8.47 2.88 11.70
N HIS A 106 -7.96 1.86 11.00
CA HIS A 106 -7.97 1.85 9.54
C HIS A 106 -9.41 1.86 8.99
N PRO A 107 -9.74 2.71 8.02
CA PRO A 107 -11.13 2.89 7.61
C PRO A 107 -11.72 1.71 6.82
N ASP A 108 -10.87 0.85 6.25
CA ASP A 108 -11.28 -0.37 5.52
C ASP A 108 -10.96 -1.67 6.24
N LEU A 109 -10.17 -1.63 7.32
CA LEU A 109 -9.69 -2.82 8.02
C LEU A 109 -10.11 -2.70 9.49
N PRO A 110 -11.31 -3.17 9.86
CA PRO A 110 -11.82 -3.00 11.20
C PRO A 110 -11.06 -3.89 12.19
N ASP A 111 -10.17 -3.28 12.98
CA ASP A 111 -9.61 -3.85 14.21
C ASP A 111 -9.80 -2.86 15.36
N THR A 112 -10.37 -3.34 16.47
CA THR A 112 -10.59 -2.53 17.66
C THR A 112 -9.73 -2.97 18.84
N THR A 113 -8.85 -3.96 18.65
CA THR A 113 -8.07 -4.61 19.71
C THR A 113 -7.14 -3.61 20.40
N ALA A 114 -6.32 -2.91 19.62
CA ALA A 114 -5.38 -1.92 20.14
C ALA A 114 -6.10 -0.70 20.76
N LEU A 115 -7.22 -0.27 20.15
CA LEU A 115 -8.02 0.83 20.68
C LEU A 115 -8.65 0.47 22.03
N ALA A 116 -9.26 -0.72 22.13
CA ALA A 116 -9.87 -1.22 23.35
C ALA A 116 -8.83 -1.39 24.46
N PHE A 117 -7.64 -1.91 24.11
CA PHE A 117 -6.51 -2.00 25.03
C PHE A 117 -6.16 -0.63 25.63
N LEU A 118 -5.91 0.39 24.79
CA LEU A 118 -5.56 1.73 25.28
C LEU A 118 -6.71 2.37 26.09
N ARG A 119 -7.96 2.16 25.68
CA ARG A 119 -9.14 2.71 26.38
C ARG A 119 -9.29 2.15 27.79
N ASN A 120 -9.02 0.86 27.99
CA ASN A 120 -9.26 0.15 29.25
C ASN A 120 -8.10 0.23 30.25
N ARG A 121 -7.02 0.94 29.90
CA ARG A 121 -5.84 1.09 30.75
C ARG A 121 -6.03 2.17 31.82
N PRO A 122 -5.79 1.93 33.12
CA PRO A 122 -5.89 2.97 34.14
C PRO A 122 -4.79 4.04 34.05
N GLU A 123 -3.66 3.71 33.44
CA GLU A 123 -2.47 4.57 33.38
C GLU A 123 -2.66 5.80 32.49
N THR A 124 -1.85 6.84 32.71
CA THR A 124 -1.66 7.94 31.77
C THR A 124 -0.92 7.45 30.52
N LEU A 125 -1.42 7.80 29.35
CA LEU A 125 -0.93 7.26 28.08
C LEU A 125 0.18 8.14 27.49
N PHE A 126 1.29 7.52 27.08
CA PHE A 126 2.39 8.19 26.38
C PHE A 126 2.80 7.40 25.14
N PHE A 127 2.69 8.03 23.97
CA PHE A 127 3.20 7.49 22.72
C PHE A 127 4.68 7.83 22.57
N SER A 128 5.49 6.87 22.13
CA SER A 128 6.87 7.13 21.73
C SER A 128 7.16 6.66 20.30
N PRO A 129 7.67 7.55 19.43
CA PRO A 129 8.07 7.20 18.07
C PRO A 129 9.53 6.71 17.98
N ALA A 130 10.24 6.59 19.10
CA ALA A 130 11.70 6.40 19.15
C ALA A 130 12.20 5.03 18.65
N ASN A 131 11.31 4.21 18.09
CA ASN A 131 11.65 2.92 17.48
C ASN A 131 11.69 2.97 15.94
N TYR A 132 11.50 4.14 15.33
CA TYR A 132 11.67 4.34 13.88
C TYR A 132 12.45 5.63 13.60
N ALA A 133 13.62 5.46 12.98
CA ALA A 133 14.47 6.57 12.51
C ALA A 133 14.66 6.54 10.98
N GLY A 134 13.85 5.73 10.28
CA GLY A 134 13.90 5.60 8.83
C GLY A 134 13.35 6.83 8.10
N PRO A 135 13.46 6.85 6.76
CA PRO A 135 12.96 7.97 5.96
C PRO A 135 11.43 8.02 5.95
N ARG A 136 10.89 9.17 5.58
CA ARG A 136 9.45 9.40 5.40
C ARG A 136 8.89 8.67 4.17
N PHE A 137 9.68 8.57 3.11
CA PHE A 137 9.35 7.89 1.87
C PHE A 137 10.45 6.91 1.46
N GLY A 138 10.09 5.90 0.67
CA GLY A 138 11.04 4.97 0.10
C GLY A 138 11.97 5.63 -0.93
N ALA A 139 13.17 5.08 -1.10
CA ALA A 139 14.07 5.54 -2.15
C ALA A 139 13.42 5.36 -3.54
N GLY A 140 13.47 6.40 -4.37
CA GLY A 140 12.90 6.40 -5.72
C GLY A 140 11.40 6.68 -5.81
N TRP A 141 10.71 6.94 -4.68
CA TRP A 141 9.34 7.45 -4.72
C TRP A 141 9.30 8.84 -5.36
N SER A 142 8.27 9.11 -6.17
CA SER A 142 8.16 10.42 -6.80
C SER A 142 7.84 11.49 -5.76
N TRP A 143 8.42 12.66 -5.95
CA TRP A 143 8.29 13.77 -5.00
C TRP A 143 6.89 14.41 -5.06
N ASP A 144 6.16 14.25 -6.17
CA ASP A 144 4.82 14.81 -6.39
C ASP A 144 3.68 13.87 -5.97
N ASP A 145 3.95 12.59 -5.71
CA ASP A 145 2.94 11.60 -5.29
C ASP A 145 2.50 11.76 -3.83
N TYR A 146 3.08 12.71 -3.08
CA TYR A 146 2.87 12.86 -1.63
C TYR A 146 1.40 13.01 -1.19
N SER A 147 0.52 13.37 -2.12
CA SER A 147 -0.91 13.61 -1.91
C SER A 147 -1.77 12.45 -2.42
N ASP A 148 -1.17 11.44 -3.04
CA ASP A 148 -1.89 10.29 -3.59
C ASP A 148 -2.03 9.17 -2.56
N ASP A 149 -3.17 8.49 -2.58
CA ASP A 149 -3.56 7.46 -1.60
C ASP A 149 -2.58 6.29 -1.45
N TYR A 150 -1.82 5.98 -2.50
CA TYR A 150 -0.80 4.93 -2.51
C TYR A 150 0.55 5.36 -1.93
N SER A 151 0.72 6.63 -1.54
CA SER A 151 1.98 7.22 -1.07
C SER A 151 1.94 7.78 0.37
N PRO A 152 1.33 7.10 1.37
CA PRO A 152 1.41 7.56 2.75
C PRO A 152 2.84 7.45 3.30
N GLU A 153 3.16 8.34 4.23
CA GLU A 153 4.48 8.35 4.88
C GLU A 153 4.71 7.06 5.69
N LEU A 154 5.92 6.51 5.60
CA LEU A 154 6.37 5.41 6.46
C LEU A 154 6.41 5.87 7.91
N SER A 155 5.82 5.07 8.81
CA SER A 155 5.71 5.44 10.22
C SER A 155 5.67 4.22 11.15
N PRO A 156 6.07 4.37 12.42
CA PRO A 156 5.97 3.28 13.39
C PRO A 156 4.52 2.98 13.79
N LEU A 157 3.59 3.93 13.65
CA LEU A 157 2.18 3.75 13.98
C LEU A 157 1.30 4.38 12.88
N PRO A 158 0.95 3.61 11.83
CA PRO A 158 0.11 4.09 10.72
C PRO A 158 -1.38 4.18 11.11
N ILE A 159 -1.69 5.11 12.01
CA ILE A 159 -3.06 5.32 12.52
C ILE A 159 -3.98 5.83 11.40
N TYR A 160 -5.18 5.28 11.29
CA TYR A 160 -6.10 5.55 10.17
C TYR A 160 -5.49 5.22 8.79
N GLY A 161 -4.48 4.35 8.71
CA GLY A 161 -3.75 4.10 7.46
C GLY A 161 -2.91 5.29 6.98
N ASN A 162 -2.64 6.27 7.86
CA ASN A 162 -1.97 7.54 7.52
C ASN A 162 -2.69 8.41 6.49
N ILE A 163 -4.00 8.23 6.34
CA ILE A 163 -4.83 8.97 5.39
C ILE A 163 -5.91 9.80 6.08
N VAL A 164 -6.37 10.81 5.36
CA VAL A 164 -7.64 11.49 5.60
C VAL A 164 -8.58 11.07 4.49
N ARG A 165 -9.68 10.44 4.87
CA ARG A 165 -10.77 10.05 3.98
C ARG A 165 -11.76 11.19 3.83
N PHE A 166 -11.95 11.64 2.59
CA PHE A 166 -12.95 12.61 2.19
C PHE A 166 -14.06 11.87 1.45
N LYS A 167 -15.25 11.73 2.04
CA LYS A 167 -16.34 10.98 1.42
C LYS A 167 -17.68 11.62 1.73
N LYS A 168 -18.48 11.92 0.69
CA LYS A 168 -19.82 12.51 0.84
C LYS A 168 -19.84 13.78 1.73
N GLY A 169 -18.82 14.63 1.58
CA GLY A 169 -18.65 15.86 2.37
C GLY A 169 -18.18 15.65 3.82
N GLN A 170 -17.91 14.40 4.22
CA GLN A 170 -17.33 14.08 5.53
C GLN A 170 -15.80 13.97 5.43
N VAL A 171 -15.12 14.40 6.48
CA VAL A 171 -13.67 14.30 6.66
C VAL A 171 -13.39 13.38 7.83
N SER A 172 -12.62 12.32 7.61
CA SER A 172 -12.23 11.37 8.64
C SER A 172 -10.71 11.13 8.58
N PRO A 173 -9.94 11.38 9.66
CA PRO A 173 -10.38 11.82 10.98
C PRO A 173 -10.97 13.24 11.00
N ARG A 174 -11.99 13.45 11.84
CA ARG A 174 -12.71 14.74 11.96
C ARG A 174 -11.78 15.90 12.32
N ARG A 175 -10.68 15.64 13.03
CA ARG A 175 -9.67 16.64 13.41
C ARG A 175 -9.15 17.46 12.21
N PHE A 176 -9.11 16.87 11.02
CA PHE A 176 -8.61 17.54 9.83
C PHE A 176 -9.66 18.44 9.14
N ALA A 177 -10.93 18.41 9.57
CA ALA A 177 -12.00 19.18 8.95
C ALA A 177 -11.71 20.69 8.93
N ASP A 178 -11.16 21.23 10.02
CA ASP A 178 -10.82 22.65 10.13
C ASP A 178 -9.57 23.04 9.32
N SER A 179 -8.88 22.06 8.74
CA SER A 179 -7.70 22.28 7.89
C SER A 179 -8.03 22.21 6.39
N VAL A 180 -9.32 22.18 6.03
CA VAL A 180 -9.79 22.11 4.64
C VAL A 180 -10.21 23.49 4.14
N THR A 181 -9.63 23.91 3.02
CA THR A 181 -10.05 25.11 2.27
C THR A 181 -10.77 24.70 1.00
N ILE A 182 -11.89 25.34 0.69
CA ILE A 182 -12.64 25.08 -0.53
C ILE A 182 -12.13 25.97 -1.68
N SER A 183 -11.91 25.39 -2.85
CA SER A 183 -11.50 26.09 -4.07
C SER A 183 -12.36 25.69 -5.27
N GLN A 184 -12.68 26.65 -6.13
CA GLN A 184 -13.43 26.39 -7.38
C GLN A 184 -12.52 25.96 -8.55
N ALA A 185 -11.21 26.11 -8.42
CA ALA A 185 -10.26 25.98 -9.53
C ALA A 185 -9.50 24.63 -9.57
N ILE A 186 -9.87 23.65 -8.73
CA ILE A 186 -9.15 22.38 -8.63
C ILE A 186 -10.06 21.18 -8.93
N LYS A 187 -9.43 20.10 -9.40
CA LYS A 187 -10.03 18.76 -9.48
C LYS A 187 -9.33 17.87 -8.46
N GLY A 188 -10.12 17.10 -7.72
CA GLY A 188 -9.61 16.31 -6.61
C GLY A 188 -9.14 17.18 -5.44
N ILE A 189 -8.86 16.52 -4.33
CA ILE A 189 -8.36 17.08 -3.09
C ILE A 189 -6.84 16.97 -3.11
N ARG A 190 -6.17 18.03 -2.66
CA ARG A 190 -4.71 18.05 -2.54
C ARG A 190 -4.29 18.53 -1.17
N ARG A 191 -3.26 17.90 -0.59
CA ARG A 191 -2.59 18.38 0.62
C ARG A 191 -1.48 19.38 0.24
N ASN A 192 -1.16 20.32 1.12
CA ASN A 192 0.11 21.04 1.08
C ASN A 192 1.26 20.09 1.44
N GLU A 193 2.36 20.07 0.69
CA GLU A 193 3.41 19.05 0.91
C GLU A 193 4.02 19.04 2.34
N PHE A 194 4.15 20.19 3.00
CA PHE A 194 4.79 20.26 4.31
C PHE A 194 3.81 20.49 5.47
N ARG A 195 2.51 20.54 5.20
CA ARG A 195 1.48 20.83 6.21
C ARG A 195 0.23 19.98 5.99
N ASN A 196 -0.47 19.66 7.07
CA ASN A 196 -1.79 19.04 7.00
C ASN A 196 -2.87 20.08 6.67
N GLN A 197 -2.72 20.75 5.53
CA GLN A 197 -3.67 21.71 4.98
C GLN A 197 -4.17 21.16 3.65
N PHE A 198 -5.47 21.04 3.49
CA PHE A 198 -6.10 20.40 2.34
C PHE A 198 -6.86 21.44 1.53
N THR A 199 -6.74 21.37 0.22
CA THR A 199 -7.62 22.14 -0.69
C THR A 199 -8.58 21.16 -1.34
N ALA A 200 -9.88 21.38 -1.19
CA ALA A 200 -10.92 20.53 -1.74
C ALA A 200 -11.77 21.29 -2.77
N PRO A 201 -12.31 20.61 -3.80
CA PRO A 201 -13.19 21.23 -4.77
C PRO A 201 -14.52 21.62 -4.13
N ALA A 202 -15.13 22.70 -4.60
CA ALA A 202 -16.46 23.15 -4.13
C ALA A 202 -17.55 22.09 -4.30
N LYS A 203 -17.42 21.21 -5.29
CA LYS A 203 -18.26 20.04 -5.49
C LYS A 203 -17.44 18.79 -5.16
N PRO A 204 -17.72 18.08 -4.04
CA PRO A 204 -17.04 16.85 -3.69
C PRO A 204 -17.28 15.75 -4.73
N ASP A 205 -16.31 14.86 -4.87
CA ASP A 205 -16.48 13.61 -5.61
C ASP A 205 -17.47 12.69 -4.87
N ALA A 206 -18.29 11.96 -5.63
CA ALA A 206 -19.24 10.99 -5.10
C ALA A 206 -18.54 9.75 -4.53
N ASP A 207 -17.44 9.31 -5.17
CA ASP A 207 -16.71 8.11 -4.78
C ASP A 207 -15.82 8.35 -3.55
N GLY A 208 -15.47 9.61 -3.32
CA GLY A 208 -14.57 10.05 -2.26
C GLY A 208 -13.10 9.98 -2.68
N GLN A 209 -12.23 10.48 -1.81
CA GLN A 209 -10.80 10.48 -2.02
C GLN A 209 -10.08 10.31 -0.69
N ASP A 210 -9.09 9.43 -0.66
CA ASP A 210 -8.16 9.31 0.45
C ASP A 210 -6.91 10.13 0.14
N VAL A 211 -6.45 10.93 1.10
CA VAL A 211 -5.28 11.78 0.94
C VAL A 211 -4.37 11.56 2.14
N PRO A 212 -3.09 11.16 1.96
CA PRO A 212 -2.17 11.02 3.08
C PRO A 212 -2.02 12.31 3.89
N PHE A 213 -1.99 12.19 5.22
CA PHE A 213 -1.56 13.29 6.08
C PHE A 213 -0.05 13.19 6.35
N ARG A 214 0.60 14.34 6.54
CA ARG A 214 1.96 14.43 7.05
C ARG A 214 2.00 13.92 8.48
N TRP A 215 2.76 12.86 8.71
CA TRP A 215 2.80 12.14 9.96
C TRP A 215 3.72 12.87 10.96
N SER A 216 3.30 12.91 12.22
CA SER A 216 4.17 13.27 13.35
C SER A 216 3.66 12.60 14.62
N ALA A 217 4.52 12.44 15.62
CA ALA A 217 4.11 11.85 16.89
C ALA A 217 3.04 12.68 17.60
N GLU A 218 3.08 14.00 17.45
CA GLU A 218 2.09 14.94 17.96
C GLU A 218 0.74 14.76 17.25
N VAL A 219 0.73 14.61 15.92
CA VAL A 219 -0.51 14.34 15.17
C VAL A 219 -1.13 13.01 15.64
N VAL A 220 -0.33 11.96 15.78
CA VAL A 220 -0.80 10.66 16.28
C VAL A 220 -1.38 10.77 17.69
N ALA A 221 -0.66 11.40 18.62
CA ALA A 221 -1.11 11.58 20.00
C ALA A 221 -2.41 12.40 20.08
N GLN A 222 -2.54 13.43 19.23
CA GLN A 222 -3.77 14.21 19.12
C GLN A 222 -4.95 13.37 18.59
N LEU A 223 -4.75 12.59 17.52
CA LEU A 223 -5.78 11.71 16.97
C LEU A 223 -6.24 10.64 17.97
N LEU A 224 -5.29 10.06 18.72
CA LEU A 224 -5.60 9.14 19.81
C LEU A 224 -6.33 9.85 20.96
N THR A 225 -5.92 11.06 21.33
CA THR A 225 -6.59 11.85 22.38
C THR A 225 -8.05 12.11 22.02
N ASP A 226 -8.31 12.52 20.77
CA ASP A 226 -9.65 12.77 20.26
C ASP A 226 -10.52 11.49 20.26
N THR A 227 -9.93 10.35 19.89
CA THR A 227 -10.65 9.06 19.75
C THR A 227 -10.86 8.32 21.07
N LEU A 228 -9.91 8.44 22.00
CA LEU A 228 -9.97 7.80 23.33
C LEU A 228 -10.70 8.67 24.35
N HIS A 229 -10.88 9.97 24.07
CA HIS A 229 -11.35 10.97 25.03
C HIS A 229 -10.48 11.04 26.30
N ARG A 230 -9.18 10.83 26.14
CA ARG A 230 -8.19 10.79 27.23
C ARG A 230 -6.87 11.38 26.73
N PRO A 231 -6.12 12.13 27.57
CA PRO A 231 -4.82 12.67 27.16
C PRO A 231 -3.84 11.58 26.75
N VAL A 232 -3.19 11.77 25.60
CA VAL A 232 -2.03 10.98 25.17
C VAL A 232 -0.85 11.95 25.01
N GLY A 233 0.19 11.77 25.83
CA GLY A 233 1.44 12.53 25.72
C GLY A 233 2.39 11.94 24.67
N VAL A 234 3.41 12.71 24.30
CA VAL A 234 4.51 12.23 23.45
C VAL A 234 5.79 12.21 24.29
N VAL A 235 6.56 11.12 24.20
CA VAL A 235 7.88 10.97 24.83
C VAL A 235 8.89 10.40 23.84
N GLN A 236 10.18 10.65 24.08
CA GLN A 236 11.26 10.13 23.23
C GLN A 236 12.05 9.03 23.96
N LEU A 237 11.35 7.98 24.39
CA LEU A 237 11.96 6.85 25.10
C LEU A 237 12.22 5.70 24.13
N PRO A 238 13.45 5.17 24.04
CA PRO A 238 13.72 4.01 23.20
C PRO A 238 12.92 2.81 23.68
N MET A 239 12.54 1.94 22.74
CA MET A 239 11.89 0.68 23.08
C MET A 239 12.87 -0.18 23.89
N PRO A 240 12.45 -0.78 25.01
CA PRO A 240 13.27 -1.73 25.75
C PRO A 240 13.69 -2.91 24.86
N PRO A 241 14.86 -3.51 25.14
CA PRO A 241 15.34 -4.69 24.39
C PRO A 241 14.40 -5.88 24.51
#